data_AF-A0A531LN20-F1
#
_entry.id   AF-A0A531LN20-F1
#
_cell.length_a   1.000
_cell.length_b   1.000
_cell.length_c   1.000
_cell.angle_alpha   90.00
_cell.angle_beta   90.00
_cell.angle_gamma   90.00
#
_symmetry.space_group_name_H-M   'P 1'
#
loop_
_entity.id
_entity.type
_entity.pdbx_description
1 polymer ?
#
loop_
_entity_poly.entity_id
_entity_poly.type
_entity_poly.pdbx_seq_one_letter_code
_entity_poly.pdbx_strand_id
1 'polypeptide(L)'
;VQAMIDAKHAFVPFGGETENGFRKFCAAHAADGLKCSSAGTGPAQVAVAIKTAISALEGNVVPQSVKLPLAIVEDPNFKEGQDYFPDQSDNFFVGNSFPTCGINFSAQEIMGQ
;
A
#
# COMPACT_ATOMS: atom_id res chain seq x y z
N VAL A 1 -12.21 -10.17 -4.77
CA VAL A 1 -13.52 -9.47 -4.80
C VAL A 1 -14.30 -9.75 -6.08
N GLN A 2 -13.76 -9.44 -7.27
CA GLN A 2 -14.47 -9.58 -8.56
C GLN A 2 -15.20 -10.92 -8.75
N ALA A 3 -14.54 -12.05 -8.48
CA ALA A 3 -15.16 -13.37 -8.62
C ALA A 3 -16.45 -13.56 -7.80
N MET A 4 -16.58 -12.93 -6.62
CA MET A 4 -17.82 -12.98 -5.84
C MET A 4 -18.93 -12.15 -6.46
N ILE A 5 -18.59 -10.98 -7.00
CA ILE A 5 -19.51 -10.12 -7.74
C ILE A 5 -20.06 -10.89 -8.95
N ASP A 6 -19.18 -11.50 -9.74
CA ASP A 6 -19.54 -12.26 -10.92
C ASP A 6 -20.42 -13.48 -10.58
N ALA A 7 -20.15 -14.13 -9.45
CA ALA A 7 -20.93 -15.25 -8.94
C ALA A 7 -22.24 -14.83 -8.25
N LYS A 8 -22.54 -13.52 -8.13
CA LYS A 8 -23.65 -12.99 -7.31
C LYS A 8 -23.64 -13.53 -5.88
N HIS A 9 -22.44 -13.80 -5.36
CA HIS A 9 -22.23 -14.24 -4.01
C HIS A 9 -22.25 -13.03 -3.07
N ALA A 10 -22.86 -13.17 -1.89
CA ALA A 10 -22.85 -12.11 -0.89
C ALA A 10 -21.41 -11.77 -0.46
N PHE A 11 -21.12 -10.50 -0.18
CA PHE A 11 -19.79 -10.14 0.30
C PHE A 11 -19.50 -10.79 1.67
N VAL A 12 -18.26 -11.22 1.83
CA VAL A 12 -17.67 -11.63 3.11
C VAL A 12 -16.50 -10.70 3.42
N PRO A 13 -16.03 -10.63 4.69
CA PRO A 13 -14.85 -9.85 5.01
C PRO A 13 -13.65 -10.26 4.15
N PHE A 14 -12.98 -9.26 3.57
CA PHE A 14 -11.81 -9.45 2.70
C PHE A 14 -10.57 -8.83 3.32
N GLY A 15 -9.52 -9.64 3.43
CA GLY A 15 -8.15 -9.17 3.62
C GLY A 15 -7.44 -9.10 2.28
N GLY A 16 -6.68 -8.05 2.04
CA GLY A 16 -5.86 -7.92 0.84
C GLY A 16 -4.65 -7.02 1.07
N GLU A 17 -3.73 -7.05 0.12
CA GLU A 17 -2.52 -6.25 0.16
C GLU A 17 -2.80 -4.77 -0.16
N THR A 18 -1.73 -4.00 -0.28
CA THR A 18 -1.75 -2.56 -0.60
C THR A 18 -1.98 -2.24 -2.09
N GLU A 19 -2.48 -3.18 -2.87
CA GLU A 19 -2.81 -2.99 -4.28
C GLU A 19 -3.96 -1.99 -4.47
N ASN A 20 -3.76 -1.02 -5.36
CA ASN A 20 -4.71 0.04 -5.64
C ASN A 20 -6.05 -0.52 -6.13
N GLY A 21 -6.03 -1.57 -6.95
CA GLY A 21 -7.25 -2.24 -7.42
C GLY A 21 -8.07 -2.85 -6.28
N PHE A 22 -7.42 -3.51 -5.32
CA PHE A 22 -8.11 -4.03 -4.14
C PHE A 22 -8.74 -2.91 -3.32
N ARG A 23 -7.99 -1.84 -3.06
CA ARG A 23 -8.48 -0.70 -2.27
C ARG A 23 -9.61 0.07 -2.99
N LYS A 24 -9.57 0.16 -4.33
CA LYS A 24 -10.69 0.67 -5.14
C LYS A 24 -11.96 -0.16 -4.97
N PHE A 25 -11.87 -1.50 -5.01
CA PHE A 25 -13.03 -2.35 -4.72
C PHE A 25 -13.61 -2.10 -3.34
N CYS A 26 -12.73 -1.97 -2.33
CA CYS A 26 -13.14 -1.69 -0.96
C CYS A 26 -13.88 -0.36 -0.84
N ALA A 27 -13.37 0.70 -1.48
CA ALA A 27 -14.06 1.99 -1.50
C ALA A 27 -15.39 1.94 -2.27
N ALA A 28 -15.41 1.31 -3.45
CA ALA A 28 -16.58 1.26 -4.33
C ALA A 28 -17.75 0.43 -3.76
N HIS A 29 -17.46 -0.64 -3.03
CA HIS A 29 -18.47 -1.59 -2.53
C HIS A 29 -18.67 -1.56 -1.01
N ALA A 30 -18.08 -0.60 -0.29
CA ALA A 30 -18.29 -0.44 1.15
C ALA A 30 -19.78 -0.27 1.50
N ALA A 31 -20.51 0.52 0.70
CA ALA A 31 -21.95 0.74 0.86
C ALA A 31 -22.79 -0.51 0.50
N ASP A 32 -22.27 -1.39 -0.35
CA ASP A 32 -22.89 -2.66 -0.73
C ASP A 32 -22.63 -3.78 0.30
N GLY A 33 -21.90 -3.47 1.37
CA GLY A 33 -21.61 -4.39 2.47
C GLY A 33 -20.25 -5.08 2.41
N LEU A 34 -19.37 -4.72 1.45
CA LEU A 34 -18.00 -5.22 1.44
C LEU A 34 -17.22 -4.64 2.62
N LYS A 35 -16.76 -5.51 3.52
CA LYS A 35 -15.87 -5.14 4.62
C LYS A 35 -14.45 -5.54 4.29
N CYS A 36 -13.54 -4.56 4.27
CA CYS A 36 -12.15 -4.77 3.91
C CYS A 36 -11.18 -4.39 5.03
N SER A 37 -10.08 -5.14 5.11
CA SER A 37 -8.83 -4.72 5.73
C SER A 37 -7.72 -4.82 4.68
N SER A 38 -7.00 -3.73 4.46
CA SER A 38 -5.83 -3.69 3.58
C SER A 38 -4.59 -3.35 4.40
N ALA A 39 -3.58 -4.20 4.32
CA ALA A 39 -2.32 -4.03 5.01
C ALA A 39 -1.18 -4.53 4.13
N GLY A 40 -0.03 -3.86 4.19
CA GLY A 40 1.08 -4.20 3.32
C GLY A 40 2.26 -3.27 3.43
N THR A 41 3.30 -3.61 2.68
CA THR A 41 4.51 -2.79 2.55
C THR A 41 4.73 -2.43 1.08
N GLY A 42 4.76 -1.13 0.78
CA GLY A 42 4.95 -0.65 -0.58
C GLY A 42 6.39 -0.82 -1.10
N PRO A 43 6.61 -0.69 -2.42
CA PRO A 43 7.91 -0.88 -3.08
C PRO A 43 9.03 0.05 -2.59
N ALA A 44 8.70 1.14 -1.89
CA ALA A 44 9.68 2.06 -1.31
C ALA A 44 10.65 1.41 -0.31
N GLN A 45 10.39 0.18 0.16
CA GLN A 45 11.33 -0.56 1.00
C GLN A 45 12.68 -0.79 0.32
N VAL A 46 12.71 -0.86 -1.02
CA VAL A 46 13.96 -0.97 -1.79
C VAL A 46 14.87 0.23 -1.51
N ALA A 47 14.32 1.45 -1.40
CA ALA A 47 15.11 2.63 -1.08
C ALA A 47 15.69 2.58 0.34
N VAL A 48 14.99 1.98 1.31
CA VAL A 48 15.54 1.73 2.66
C VAL A 48 16.71 0.76 2.57
N ALA A 49 16.53 -0.37 1.87
CA ALA A 49 17.58 -1.38 1.72
C ALA A 49 18.85 -0.81 1.07
N ILE A 50 18.70 -0.02 0.00
CA ILE A 50 19.84 0.64 -0.67
C ILE A 50 20.53 1.63 0.26
N LYS A 51 19.79 2.48 1.00
CA LYS A 51 20.38 3.40 1.98
C LYS A 51 21.13 2.67 3.08
N THR A 52 20.58 1.55 3.59
CA THR A 52 21.27 0.72 4.58
C THR A 52 22.56 0.12 4.02
N ALA A 53 22.55 -0.38 2.79
CA ALA A 53 23.73 -0.92 2.14
C ALA A 53 24.82 0.14 1.93
N ILE A 54 24.46 1.35 1.46
CA ILE A 54 25.39 2.47 1.30
C ILE A 54 26.01 2.84 2.66
N SER A 55 25.18 2.99 3.70
CA SER A 55 25.68 3.35 5.04
C SER A 55 26.68 2.32 5.58
N ALA A 56 26.44 1.02 5.34
CA ALA A 56 27.38 -0.04 5.70
C ALA A 56 28.68 0.03 4.91
N LEU A 57 28.62 0.31 3.60
CA LEU A 57 29.81 0.47 2.75
C LEU A 57 30.67 1.68 3.14
N GLU A 58 30.04 2.73 3.68
CA GLU A 58 30.73 3.90 4.25
C GLU A 58 31.38 3.63 5.63
N GLY A 59 31.23 2.41 6.17
CA GLY A 59 31.81 1.99 7.44
C GLY A 59 30.97 2.35 8.67
N ASN A 60 29.72 2.79 8.49
CA ASN A 60 28.82 3.06 9.61
C ASN A 60 28.27 1.76 10.19
N VAL A 61 28.00 1.76 11.51
CA VAL A 61 27.28 0.66 12.16
C VAL A 61 25.81 0.71 11.75
N VAL A 62 25.33 -0.35 11.10
CA VAL A 62 23.93 -0.49 10.70
C VAL A 62 23.17 -1.46 11.61
N PRO A 63 21.85 -1.27 11.80
CA PRO A 63 21.02 -2.23 12.53
C PRO A 63 21.04 -3.61 11.86
N GLN A 64 21.01 -4.68 12.66
CA GLN A 64 20.85 -6.05 12.16
C GLN A 64 19.46 -6.32 11.58
N SER A 65 18.45 -5.52 11.95
CA SER A 65 17.11 -5.60 11.39
C SER A 65 16.49 -4.21 11.31
N VAL A 66 15.74 -3.95 10.24
CA VAL A 66 14.96 -2.73 10.05
C VAL A 66 13.50 -3.13 9.91
N LYS A 67 12.65 -2.59 10.79
CA LYS A 67 11.20 -2.80 10.74
C LYS A 67 10.54 -1.52 10.24
N LEU A 68 9.84 -1.63 9.11
CA LEU A 68 9.13 -0.53 8.51
C LEU A 68 7.64 -0.63 8.85
N PRO A 69 6.94 0.49 9.04
CA PRO A 69 5.50 0.48 9.31
C PRO A 69 4.74 -0.08 8.11
N LEU A 70 3.68 -0.84 8.39
CA LEU A 70 2.73 -1.28 7.37
C LEU A 70 1.81 -0.10 6.98
N ALA A 71 1.47 -0.02 5.71
CA ALA A 71 0.38 0.84 5.24
C ALA A 71 -0.95 0.12 5.47
N ILE A 72 -1.65 0.46 6.55
CA ILE A 72 -2.89 -0.19 6.97
C ILE A 72 -4.08 0.75 6.78
N VAL A 73 -5.18 0.24 6.24
CA VAL A 73 -6.48 0.90 6.21
C VAL A 73 -7.59 -0.15 6.27
N GLU A 74 -8.67 0.16 6.97
CA GLU A 74 -9.81 -0.74 7.15
C GLU A 74 -11.11 0.03 6.94
N ASP A 75 -12.17 -0.66 6.52
CA ASP A 75 -13.51 -0.09 6.42
C ASP A 75 -13.93 0.54 7.75
N PRO A 76 -14.53 1.76 7.76
CA PRO A 76 -14.98 2.57 6.63
C PRO A 76 -13.99 3.68 6.21
N ASN A 77 -12.69 3.52 6.48
CA ASN A 77 -11.72 4.64 6.47
C ASN A 77 -10.95 4.82 5.16
N PHE A 78 -11.31 4.15 4.07
CA PHE A 78 -10.63 4.29 2.78
C PHE A 78 -10.85 5.68 2.18
N LYS A 79 -9.77 6.44 1.98
CA LYS A 79 -9.82 7.81 1.42
C LYS A 79 -9.18 7.90 0.03
N GLU A 80 -9.87 8.59 -0.87
CA GLU A 80 -9.36 8.93 -2.20
C GLU A 80 -8.14 9.84 -2.12
N GLY A 81 -7.13 9.60 -2.96
CA GLY A 81 -5.90 10.37 -3.02
C GLY A 81 -4.92 10.10 -1.88
N GLN A 82 -5.28 9.21 -0.94
CA GLN A 82 -4.43 8.79 0.18
C GLN A 82 -4.27 7.28 0.19
N ASP A 83 -5.39 6.56 0.29
CA ASP A 83 -5.41 5.11 0.45
C ASP A 83 -5.60 4.40 -0.88
N TYR A 84 -6.27 5.04 -1.84
CA TYR A 84 -6.40 4.60 -3.23
C TYR A 84 -6.39 5.81 -4.17
N PHE A 85 -6.04 5.57 -5.43
CA PHE A 85 -5.86 6.60 -6.44
C PHE A 85 -6.67 6.21 -7.69
N PRO A 86 -7.86 6.80 -7.92
CA PRO A 86 -8.76 6.42 -9.02
C PRO A 86 -8.08 6.42 -10.39
N ASP A 87 -7.28 7.45 -10.64
CA ASP A 87 -6.61 7.69 -11.93
C ASP A 87 -5.35 6.84 -12.14
N GLN A 88 -4.93 6.06 -11.13
CA GLN A 88 -3.75 5.20 -11.22
C GLN A 88 -4.13 3.75 -11.53
N SER A 89 -3.18 2.99 -12.09
CA SER A 89 -3.37 1.57 -12.39
C SER A 89 -3.78 0.78 -11.16
N ASP A 90 -4.56 -0.29 -11.35
CA ASP A 90 -4.94 -1.22 -10.28
C ASP A 90 -3.73 -1.97 -9.71
N ASN A 91 -2.67 -2.13 -10.52
CA ASN A 91 -1.40 -2.75 -10.13
C ASN A 91 -0.47 -1.82 -9.33
N PHE A 92 -0.86 -0.57 -9.11
CA PHE A 92 -0.09 0.35 -8.27
C PHE A 92 -0.16 -0.11 -6.80
N PHE A 93 0.97 -0.09 -6.09
CA PHE A 93 1.00 -0.37 -4.66
C PHE A 93 1.12 0.93 -3.87
N VAL A 94 0.26 1.12 -2.88
CA VAL A 94 0.32 2.26 -1.97
C VAL A 94 1.28 2.00 -0.81
N GLY A 95 1.59 3.04 -0.01
CA GLY A 95 2.54 2.93 1.09
C GLY A 95 4.00 3.14 0.66
N ASN A 96 4.24 4.17 -0.14
CA ASN A 96 5.54 4.46 -0.76
C ASN A 96 6.42 5.48 0.00
N SER A 97 6.06 5.80 1.24
CA SER A 97 6.73 6.83 2.03
C SER A 97 7.14 6.30 3.40
N PHE A 98 8.40 6.53 3.75
CA PHE A 98 8.99 6.28 5.07
C PHE A 98 9.71 7.55 5.54
N PRO A 99 8.96 8.55 6.08
CA PRO A 99 9.53 9.85 6.42
C PRO A 99 10.69 9.78 7.43
N THR A 100 10.63 8.84 8.37
CA THR A 100 11.69 8.58 9.35
C THR A 100 13.00 8.11 8.71
N CYS A 101 12.95 7.55 7.50
CA CYS A 101 14.11 7.15 6.70
C CYS A 101 14.47 8.20 5.64
N GLY A 102 13.84 9.38 5.66
CA GLY A 102 13.99 10.42 4.65
C GLY A 102 13.58 9.96 3.24
N ILE A 103 12.54 9.13 3.16
CA ILE A 103 11.96 8.62 1.92
C ILE A 103 10.54 9.16 1.83
N ASN A 104 10.31 10.10 0.91
CA ASN A 104 9.05 10.84 0.82
C ASN A 104 8.57 10.91 -0.63
N PHE A 105 8.30 9.76 -1.24
CA PHE A 105 7.77 9.72 -2.60
C PHE A 105 6.24 9.76 -2.56
N SER A 106 5.65 10.69 -3.31
CA SER A 106 4.23 10.66 -3.63
C SER A 106 3.91 9.58 -4.67
N ALA A 107 2.65 9.16 -4.73
CA ALA A 107 2.19 8.24 -5.76
C ALA A 107 2.42 8.80 -7.17
N GLN A 108 2.19 10.11 -7.34
CA GLN A 108 2.34 10.83 -8.60
C GLN A 108 3.79 10.86 -9.07
N GLU A 109 4.75 11.07 -8.17
CA GLU A 109 6.18 11.08 -8.51
C GLU A 109 6.67 9.70 -8.99
N ILE A 110 6.16 8.61 -8.41
CA ILE A 110 6.55 7.25 -8.80
C ILE A 110 5.95 6.87 -10.15
N MET A 111 4.68 7.20 -10.38
CA MET A 111 3.98 6.83 -11.61
C MET A 111 4.29 7.74 -12.81
N GLY A 112 4.94 8.88 -12.57
CA GLY A 112 5.38 9.80 -13.60
C GLY A 112 6.75 9.47 -14.24
N GLN A 113 7.40 8.37 -13.82
CA GLN A 113 8.67 7.90 -14.40
C GLN A 113 8.47 6.72 -15.34
#